data_AF-A0AAV2B7Z3-F1
#
_entry.id   AF-A0AAV2B7Z3-F1
#
_cell.length_a   1.000
_cell.length_b   1.000
_cell.length_c   1.000
_cell.angle_alpha   90.00
_cell.angle_beta   90.00
_cell.angle_gamma   90.00
#
_symmetry.space_group_name_H-M   'P 1'
#
loop_
_entity.id
_entity.type
_entity.pdbx_description
1 polymer ?
#
loop_
_entity_poly.entity_id
_entity_poly.type
_entity_poly.pdbx_seq_one_letter_code
_entity_poly.pdbx_strand_id
1 'polypeptide(L)'
;MIAIVLCAASFIITSFSTSHWVTFLGVICAALSSGLGEVTYLSYSSFFDKDVVSTWSSGTGGAGVIGALSYASLKEFFDLRTTLRIMLITPVLTAVTFWILIVHPTSLKDGCQSCLCSSERKPILAGEIDLSSKDYVSRNKSYTFAKKLSLVKPLLKYMIPLGLVYFAEYFINQGLMELLYFPNVRDWLPHEKQYRWYQVDYQVGVMISRSSVNIFRCYKLWILPILQDHEDKEFAMGVASLGDSIGIALAGIVALPVHDALCQMQSFTS
;
A
#
# COMPACT_ATOMS: atom_id res chain seq x y z
N MET A 1 -15.30 -6.94 -3.25
CA MET A 1 -16.56 -6.48 -2.62
C MET A 1 -16.35 -5.97 -1.19
N ILE A 2 -15.90 -6.82 -0.24
CA ILE A 2 -15.75 -6.43 1.17
C ILE A 2 -14.87 -5.19 1.36
N ALA A 3 -13.70 -5.13 0.71
CA ALA A 3 -12.81 -3.97 0.77
C ALA A 3 -13.51 -2.67 0.34
N ILE A 4 -14.26 -2.68 -0.77
CA ILE A 4 -14.97 -1.50 -1.28
C ILE A 4 -16.05 -1.03 -0.31
N VAL A 5 -16.80 -1.96 0.28
CA VAL A 5 -17.83 -1.64 1.29
C VAL A 5 -17.18 -1.03 2.53
N LEU A 6 -16.05 -1.57 3.00
CA LEU A 6 -15.30 -1.01 4.12
C LEU A 6 -14.74 0.38 3.81
N CYS A 7 -14.26 0.61 2.58
CA CYS A 7 -13.82 1.92 2.11
C CYS A 7 -14.96 2.94 2.14
N ALA A 8 -16.12 2.59 1.56
CA ALA A 8 -17.30 3.47 1.57
C ALA A 8 -17.77 3.74 3.01
N ALA A 9 -17.80 2.71 3.86
CA ALA A 9 -18.13 2.85 5.27
C ALA A 9 -17.16 3.80 5.99
N SER A 10 -15.85 3.72 5.72
CA SER A 10 -14.88 4.62 6.36
C SER A 10 -15.13 6.10 6.07
N PHE A 11 -15.44 6.47 4.82
CA PHE A 11 -15.74 7.86 4.47
C PHE A 11 -17.07 8.33 5.09
N ILE A 12 -18.10 7.48 5.07
CA ILE A 12 -19.40 7.80 5.66
C ILE A 12 -19.29 7.98 7.17
N ILE A 13 -18.73 6.99 7.87
CA ILE A 13 -18.55 7.01 9.33
C ILE A 13 -17.73 8.23 9.76
N THR A 14 -16.62 8.52 9.06
CA THR A 14 -15.76 9.66 9.39
C THR A 14 -16.46 11.00 9.13
N SER A 15 -17.25 11.13 8.05
CA SER A 15 -17.95 12.38 7.71
C SER A 15 -19.07 12.74 8.70
N PHE A 16 -19.78 11.73 9.23
CA PHE A 16 -20.86 11.90 10.20
C PHE A 16 -20.39 11.75 11.66
N SER A 17 -19.09 11.54 11.87
CA SER A 17 -18.52 11.40 13.19
C SER A 17 -18.80 12.63 14.06
N THR A 18 -19.35 12.40 15.24
CA THR A 18 -19.55 13.39 16.30
C THR A 18 -18.65 13.16 17.50
N SER A 19 -18.01 12.00 17.59
CA SER A 19 -17.16 11.58 18.70
C SER A 19 -15.83 11.03 18.17
N HIS A 20 -14.73 11.27 18.89
CA HIS A 20 -13.40 10.79 18.51
C HIS A 20 -13.37 9.26 18.27
N TRP A 21 -14.13 8.49 19.07
CA TRP A 21 -14.23 7.04 18.89
C TRP A 21 -14.84 6.62 17.54
N VAL A 22 -15.80 7.38 17.04
CA VAL A 22 -16.43 7.12 15.73
C VAL A 22 -15.45 7.45 14.61
N THR A 23 -14.61 8.48 14.78
CA THR A 23 -13.53 8.79 13.84
C THR A 23 -12.51 7.65 13.79
N PHE A 24 -12.07 7.13 14.95
CA PHE A 24 -11.14 5.99 14.99
C PHE A 24 -11.73 4.74 14.34
N LEU A 25 -13.03 4.47 14.53
CA LEU A 25 -13.70 3.37 13.84
C LEU A 25 -13.65 3.55 12.31
N GLY A 26 -13.87 4.77 11.82
CA GLY A 26 -13.73 5.10 10.40
C GLY A 26 -12.32 4.83 9.88
N VAL A 27 -11.29 5.22 10.62
CA VAL A 27 -9.88 4.95 10.28
C VAL A 27 -9.58 3.45 10.27
N ILE A 28 -10.11 2.68 11.22
CA ILE A 28 -9.95 1.21 11.24
C ILE A 28 -10.59 0.59 9.99
N CYS A 29 -11.79 1.03 9.61
CA CYS A 29 -12.43 0.56 8.38
C CYS A 29 -11.59 0.89 7.13
N ALA A 30 -10.98 2.08 7.08
CA ALA A 30 -10.11 2.47 5.97
C ALA A 30 -8.85 1.59 5.91
N ALA A 31 -8.21 1.33 7.06
CA ALA A 31 -7.03 0.48 7.16
C ALA A 31 -7.33 -0.97 6.73
N LEU A 32 -8.44 -1.55 7.21
CA LEU A 32 -8.88 -2.89 6.81
C LEU A 32 -9.20 -2.96 5.31
N SER A 33 -9.85 -1.93 4.77
CA SER A 33 -10.11 -1.83 3.33
C SER A 33 -8.81 -1.83 2.53
N SER A 34 -7.84 -1.00 2.91
CA SER A 34 -6.56 -0.88 2.20
C SER A 34 -5.79 -2.19 2.22
N GLY A 35 -5.65 -2.82 3.41
CA GLY A 35 -4.93 -4.08 3.55
C GLY A 35 -5.57 -5.22 2.76
N LEU A 36 -6.91 -5.35 2.80
CA LEU A 36 -7.62 -6.36 2.00
C LEU A 36 -7.53 -6.08 0.50
N GLY A 37 -7.62 -4.81 0.11
CA GLY A 37 -7.56 -4.38 -1.29
C GLY A 37 -6.21 -4.68 -1.92
N GLU A 38 -5.12 -4.32 -1.24
CA GLU A 38 -3.75 -4.55 -1.71
C GLU A 38 -3.45 -6.03 -1.92
N VAL A 39 -3.72 -6.87 -0.90
CA VAL A 39 -3.51 -8.33 -0.99
C VAL A 39 -4.31 -8.93 -2.14
N THR A 40 -5.54 -8.46 -2.35
CA THR A 40 -6.39 -8.93 -3.45
C THR A 40 -5.82 -8.56 -4.82
N TYR A 41 -5.40 -7.30 -5.02
CA TYR A 41 -4.84 -6.83 -6.29
C TYR A 41 -3.48 -7.47 -6.60
N LEU A 42 -2.61 -7.63 -5.60
CA LEU A 42 -1.34 -8.33 -5.75
C LEU A 42 -1.53 -9.82 -6.03
N SER A 43 -2.53 -10.46 -5.43
CA SER A 43 -2.89 -11.83 -5.79
C SER A 43 -3.40 -11.91 -7.23
N TYR A 44 -4.16 -10.91 -7.68
CA TYR A 44 -4.69 -10.85 -9.03
C TYR A 44 -3.61 -10.68 -10.10
N SER A 45 -2.59 -9.86 -9.83
CA SER A 45 -1.51 -9.58 -10.78
C SER A 45 -0.71 -10.83 -11.17
N SER A 46 -0.71 -11.88 -10.32
CA SER A 46 -0.08 -13.17 -10.63
C SER A 46 -0.64 -13.86 -11.89
N PHE A 47 -1.88 -13.52 -12.27
CA PHE A 47 -2.55 -14.08 -13.45
C PHE A 47 -2.31 -13.29 -14.74
N PHE A 48 -1.63 -12.14 -14.67
CA PHE A 48 -1.36 -11.26 -15.82
C PHE A 48 0.13 -11.16 -16.12
N ASP A 49 0.53 -10.37 -17.12
CA ASP A 49 1.93 -10.20 -17.53
C ASP A 49 2.81 -9.50 -16.48
N LYS A 50 4.13 -9.71 -16.56
CA LYS A 50 5.12 -9.20 -15.60
C LYS A 50 5.09 -7.67 -15.43
N ASP A 51 4.64 -6.95 -16.46
CA ASP A 51 4.56 -5.49 -16.47
C ASP A 51 3.40 -4.95 -15.62
N VAL A 52 2.46 -5.81 -15.20
CA VAL A 52 1.31 -5.40 -14.36
C VAL A 52 1.76 -4.98 -12.97
N VAL A 53 2.80 -5.60 -12.39
CA VAL A 53 3.32 -5.21 -11.06
C VAL A 53 3.97 -3.84 -11.10
N SER A 54 4.71 -3.53 -12.19
CA SER A 54 5.28 -2.20 -12.41
C SER A 54 4.18 -1.14 -12.61
N THR A 55 3.18 -1.45 -13.44
CA THR A 55 2.04 -0.56 -13.68
C THR A 55 1.22 -0.32 -12.42
N TRP A 56 1.03 -1.34 -11.58
CA TRP A 56 0.38 -1.23 -10.28
C TRP A 56 1.17 -0.33 -9.31
N SER A 57 2.50 -0.51 -9.24
CA SER A 57 3.38 0.34 -8.43
C SER A 57 3.36 1.81 -8.87
N SER A 58 3.34 2.06 -10.18
CA SER A 58 3.20 3.42 -10.73
C SER A 58 1.80 4.00 -10.45
N GLY A 59 0.74 3.21 -10.65
CA GLY A 59 -0.64 3.62 -10.41
C GLY A 59 -0.92 3.98 -8.95
N THR A 60 -0.35 3.25 -7.98
CA THR A 60 -0.45 3.60 -6.55
C THR A 60 0.25 4.92 -6.22
N GLY A 61 1.40 5.20 -6.83
CA GLY A 61 2.06 6.51 -6.71
C GLY A 61 1.21 7.65 -7.27
N GLY A 62 0.63 7.46 -8.47
CA GLY A 62 -0.29 8.43 -9.07
C GLY A 62 -1.55 8.66 -8.24
N ALA A 63 -2.14 7.59 -7.70
CA ALA A 63 -3.28 7.68 -6.79
C ALA A 63 -2.94 8.46 -5.51
N GLY A 64 -1.72 8.31 -4.98
CA GLY A 64 -1.22 9.09 -3.85
C GLY A 64 -1.18 10.60 -4.13
N VAL A 65 -0.64 11.00 -5.27
CA VAL A 65 -0.57 12.40 -5.70
C VAL A 65 -1.97 12.97 -5.94
N ILE A 66 -2.79 12.29 -6.75
CA ILE A 66 -4.14 12.74 -7.08
C ILE A 66 -5.00 12.80 -5.81
N GLY A 67 -4.89 11.82 -4.93
CA GLY A 67 -5.60 11.78 -3.65
C GLY A 67 -5.22 12.94 -2.73
N ALA A 68 -3.91 13.16 -2.51
CA ALA A 68 -3.44 14.25 -1.65
C ALA A 68 -3.79 15.62 -2.23
N LEU A 69 -3.59 15.81 -3.54
CA LEU A 69 -3.88 17.08 -4.22
C LEU A 69 -5.37 17.39 -4.23
N SER A 70 -6.23 16.40 -4.51
CA SER A 70 -7.68 16.56 -4.48
C SER A 70 -8.18 16.90 -3.07
N TYR A 71 -7.65 16.23 -2.04
CA TYR A 71 -7.99 16.54 -0.64
C TYR A 71 -7.55 17.95 -0.25
N ALA A 72 -6.29 18.32 -0.52
CA ALA A 72 -5.75 19.63 -0.19
C ALA A 72 -6.54 20.75 -0.87
N SER A 73 -6.86 20.57 -2.16
CA SER A 73 -7.64 21.54 -2.96
C SER A 73 -9.08 21.64 -2.46
N LEU A 74 -9.77 20.52 -2.22
CA LEU A 74 -11.14 20.54 -1.73
C LEU A 74 -11.24 21.19 -0.34
N LYS A 75 -10.23 21.04 0.51
CA LYS A 75 -10.23 21.62 1.85
C LYS A 75 -10.05 23.15 1.87
N GLU A 76 -9.56 23.76 0.78
CA GLU A 76 -9.54 25.22 0.59
C GLU A 76 -10.96 25.77 0.37
N PHE A 77 -11.84 25.01 -0.28
CA PHE A 77 -13.19 25.47 -0.65
C PHE A 77 -14.29 24.94 0.28
N PHE A 78 -14.08 23.77 0.90
CA PHE A 78 -15.10 23.06 1.65
C PHE A 78 -14.65 22.67 3.06
N ASP A 79 -15.64 22.49 3.94
CA ASP A 79 -15.41 21.92 5.26
C ASP A 79 -15.06 20.43 5.18
N LEU A 80 -14.35 19.90 6.20
CA LEU A 80 -13.87 18.52 6.24
C LEU A 80 -14.98 17.50 5.97
N ARG A 81 -16.16 17.71 6.56
CA ARG A 81 -17.31 16.80 6.38
C ARG A 81 -17.77 16.73 4.93
N THR A 82 -17.81 17.87 4.26
CA THR A 82 -18.22 17.97 2.85
C THR A 82 -17.14 17.38 1.94
N THR A 83 -15.87 17.66 2.22
CA THR A 83 -14.73 17.07 1.49
C THR A 83 -14.77 15.54 1.54
N LEU A 84 -14.95 14.94 2.71
CA LEU A 84 -15.03 13.48 2.85
C LEU A 84 -16.22 12.86 2.08
N ARG A 85 -17.36 13.56 2.03
CA ARG A 85 -18.51 13.13 1.23
C ARG A 85 -18.22 13.18 -0.27
N ILE A 86 -17.53 14.22 -0.74
CA ILE A 86 -17.10 14.32 -2.15
C ILE A 86 -16.11 13.20 -2.48
N MET A 87 -15.16 12.91 -1.58
CA MET A 87 -14.18 11.83 -1.75
C MET A 87 -14.78 10.42 -1.74
N LEU A 88 -16.08 10.26 -1.43
CA LEU A 88 -16.83 9.01 -1.60
C LEU A 88 -16.89 8.56 -3.07
N ILE A 89 -16.52 9.42 -4.01
CA ILE A 89 -16.24 9.02 -5.40
C ILE A 89 -15.14 7.96 -5.49
N THR A 90 -14.18 7.93 -4.57
CA THR A 90 -13.04 7.00 -4.56
C THR A 90 -13.47 5.52 -4.49
N PRO A 91 -14.30 5.08 -3.52
CA PRO A 91 -14.80 3.71 -3.51
C PRO A 91 -15.69 3.39 -4.72
N VAL A 92 -16.41 4.37 -5.27
CA VAL A 92 -17.21 4.18 -6.49
C VAL A 92 -16.31 3.93 -7.71
N LEU A 93 -15.24 4.71 -7.87
CA LEU A 93 -14.26 4.48 -8.93
C LEU A 93 -13.60 3.11 -8.75
N THR A 94 -13.26 2.73 -7.52
CA THR A 94 -12.68 1.41 -7.22
C THR A 94 -13.65 0.27 -7.54
N ALA A 95 -14.94 0.47 -7.34
CA ALA A 95 -15.99 -0.47 -7.75
C ALA A 95 -16.06 -0.61 -9.27
N VAL A 96 -16.15 0.52 -9.97
CA VAL A 96 -16.23 0.55 -11.44
C VAL A 96 -14.98 -0.10 -12.05
N THR A 97 -13.78 0.22 -11.56
CA THR A 97 -12.56 -0.39 -12.07
C THR A 97 -12.54 -1.89 -11.85
N PHE A 98 -12.91 -2.36 -10.65
CA PHE A 98 -12.87 -3.79 -10.34
C PHE A 98 -13.88 -4.62 -11.14
N TRP A 99 -15.13 -4.16 -11.26
CA TRP A 99 -16.21 -4.96 -11.87
C TRP A 99 -16.39 -4.74 -13.37
N ILE A 100 -16.03 -3.57 -13.90
CA ILE A 100 -16.26 -3.22 -15.31
C ILE A 100 -14.96 -3.26 -16.10
N LEU A 101 -13.86 -2.72 -15.54
CA LEU A 101 -12.62 -2.54 -16.28
C LEU A 101 -11.69 -3.76 -16.20
N ILE A 102 -11.59 -4.39 -15.02
CA ILE A 102 -10.73 -5.56 -14.84
C ILE A 102 -11.40 -6.78 -15.49
N VAL A 103 -10.71 -7.37 -16.46
CA VAL A 103 -11.08 -8.66 -17.03
C VAL A 103 -10.83 -9.74 -15.99
N HIS A 104 -11.88 -10.36 -15.48
CA HIS A 104 -11.73 -11.48 -14.56
C HIS A 104 -11.25 -12.73 -15.33
N PRO A 105 -10.21 -13.45 -14.86
CA PRO A 105 -9.85 -14.71 -15.46
C PRO A 105 -11.01 -15.66 -15.22
N THR A 106 -11.63 -16.11 -16.30
CA THR A 106 -12.73 -17.06 -16.27
C THR A 106 -12.21 -18.29 -15.55
N SER A 107 -12.85 -18.66 -14.43
CA SER A 107 -12.53 -19.89 -13.73
C SER A 107 -12.63 -21.03 -14.76
N LEU A 108 -11.58 -21.84 -14.88
CA LEU A 108 -11.59 -23.14 -15.56
C LEU A 108 -12.54 -24.10 -14.82
N LYS A 109 -13.82 -23.76 -14.83
CA LYS A 109 -14.95 -24.59 -14.46
C LYS A 109 -15.92 -24.48 -15.61
N ASP A 110 -15.57 -25.17 -16.68
CA ASP A 110 -16.49 -25.95 -17.51
C ASP A 110 -15.62 -26.87 -18.38
N GLY A 111 -15.91 -28.17 -18.33
CA GLY A 111 -15.12 -29.21 -18.97
C GLY A 111 -15.16 -29.09 -20.49
N CYS A 112 -14.23 -28.33 -21.07
CA CYS A 112 -13.95 -28.38 -22.49
C CYS A 112 -12.58 -29.02 -22.72
N GLN A 113 -12.63 -30.34 -22.93
CA GLN A 113 -11.62 -31.06 -23.67
C GLN A 113 -11.65 -30.53 -25.12
N SER A 114 -10.47 -30.26 -25.67
CA SER A 114 -10.19 -29.91 -27.07
C SER A 114 -10.74 -28.57 -27.59
N CYS A 115 -9.87 -27.55 -27.65
CA CYS A 115 -9.66 -26.73 -28.85
C CYS A 115 -8.23 -26.18 -28.84
N LEU A 116 -7.38 -26.68 -29.74
CA LEU A 116 -6.21 -25.98 -30.23
C LEU A 116 -6.67 -24.67 -30.86
N CYS A 117 -6.24 -23.51 -30.32
CA CYS A 117 -5.76 -22.35 -31.08
C CYS A 117 -5.46 -21.15 -30.15
N SER A 118 -4.31 -20.52 -30.42
CA SER A 118 -3.89 -19.16 -30.05
C SER A 118 -3.27 -18.92 -28.67
N SER A 119 -1.92 -18.93 -28.73
CA SER A 119 -0.97 -18.09 -28.01
C SER A 119 -0.82 -18.34 -26.51
N GLU A 120 0.34 -18.91 -26.16
CA GLU A 120 0.90 -19.05 -24.81
C GLU A 120 0.60 -17.84 -23.91
N ARG A 121 -0.41 -17.95 -23.04
CA ARG A 121 -0.42 -17.19 -21.78
C ARG A 121 0.12 -18.11 -20.70
N LYS A 122 1.44 -18.15 -20.60
CA LYS A 122 2.10 -18.72 -19.41
C LYS A 122 1.80 -17.77 -18.25
N PRO A 123 1.18 -18.21 -17.14
CA PRO A 123 1.22 -17.42 -15.93
C PRO A 123 2.70 -17.13 -15.61
N ILE A 124 3.00 -15.98 -15.01
CA ILE A 124 4.37 -15.56 -14.62
C ILE A 124 5.12 -16.67 -13.86
N LEU A 125 4.37 -17.61 -13.28
CA LEU A 125 4.77 -18.75 -12.48
C LEU A 125 5.03 -20.11 -13.17
N ALA A 126 4.86 -20.26 -14.50
CA ALA A 126 4.98 -21.59 -15.15
C ALA A 126 6.13 -21.75 -16.16
N GLY A 127 7.16 -20.91 -16.11
CA GLY A 127 8.43 -21.18 -16.81
C GLY A 127 9.54 -20.54 -16.00
N GLU A 128 10.52 -21.27 -15.46
CA GLU A 128 11.36 -22.27 -16.14
C GLU A 128 11.73 -23.44 -15.22
N ILE A 129 10.93 -24.50 -15.17
CA ILE A 129 11.45 -25.81 -14.75
C ILE A 129 10.86 -26.87 -15.67
N ASP A 130 11.71 -27.40 -16.54
CA ASP A 130 11.44 -28.60 -17.31
C ASP A 130 11.50 -29.78 -16.32
N LEU A 131 10.39 -30.01 -15.58
CA LEU A 131 10.26 -31.13 -14.65
C LEU A 131 8.91 -31.79 -14.84
N SER A 132 8.96 -32.87 -15.62
CA SER A 132 8.09 -34.05 -15.60
C SER A 132 6.85 -33.94 -14.70
N SER A 133 5.73 -33.62 -15.35
CA SER A 133 4.29 -33.85 -15.12
C SER A 133 3.75 -34.61 -13.88
N LYS A 134 4.38 -34.62 -12.70
CA LYS A 134 3.86 -35.35 -11.52
C LYS A 134 3.47 -34.51 -10.31
N ASP A 135 3.80 -33.22 -10.23
CA ASP A 135 3.60 -32.45 -8.98
C ASP A 135 2.44 -31.44 -8.98
N TYR A 136 1.69 -31.31 -10.07
CA TYR A 136 0.58 -30.35 -10.17
C TYR A 136 -0.67 -30.69 -9.31
N VAL A 137 -0.67 -31.80 -8.56
CA VAL A 137 -1.81 -32.24 -7.73
C VAL A 137 -1.68 -31.86 -6.24
N SER A 138 -0.60 -31.25 -5.77
CA SER A 138 -0.44 -30.98 -4.32
C SER A 138 -0.70 -29.53 -3.88
N ARG A 139 -1.78 -28.88 -4.33
CA ARG A 139 -2.24 -27.59 -3.79
C ARG A 139 -3.25 -27.78 -2.66
N ASN A 140 -2.78 -28.27 -1.51
CA ASN A 140 -3.40 -28.11 -0.17
C ASN A 140 -2.61 -28.88 0.91
N LYS A 141 -1.34 -28.55 1.14
CA LYS A 141 -0.70 -28.91 2.42
C LYS A 141 -1.00 -27.82 3.43
N SER A 142 -1.86 -28.12 4.40
CA SER A 142 -2.06 -27.27 5.59
C SER A 142 -0.78 -27.30 6.41
N TYR A 143 0.09 -26.32 6.22
CA TYR A 143 1.30 -26.16 7.02
C TYR A 143 0.91 -25.60 8.41
N THR A 144 1.31 -26.31 9.46
CA THR A 144 1.19 -25.84 10.86
C THR A 144 1.84 -24.46 11.02
N PHE A 145 1.23 -23.58 11.82
CA PHE A 145 1.70 -22.21 12.08
C PHE A 145 3.19 -22.15 12.46
N ALA A 146 3.68 -23.12 13.24
CA ALA A 146 5.08 -23.26 13.60
C ALA A 146 6.03 -23.49 12.40
N LYS A 147 5.60 -24.28 11.40
CA LYS A 147 6.37 -24.51 10.18
C LYS A 147 6.34 -23.29 9.25
N LYS A 148 5.25 -22.53 9.25
CA LYS A 148 5.19 -21.23 8.56
C LYS A 148 6.15 -20.22 9.21
N LEU A 149 6.16 -20.18 10.54
CA LEU A 149 7.05 -19.28 11.29
C LEU A 149 8.53 -19.66 11.14
N SER A 150 8.87 -20.95 11.05
CA SER A 150 10.26 -21.36 10.80
C SER A 150 10.78 -20.94 9.43
N LEU A 151 9.89 -20.82 8.43
CA LEU A 151 10.23 -20.30 7.10
C LEU A 151 10.45 -18.78 7.10
N VAL A 152 9.88 -18.04 8.05
CA VAL A 152 10.08 -16.59 8.20
C VAL A 152 11.45 -16.26 8.80
N LYS A 153 12.05 -17.17 9.59
CA LYS A 153 13.32 -16.93 10.29
C LYS A 153 14.49 -16.53 9.37
N PRO A 154 14.80 -17.25 8.27
CA PRO A 154 15.85 -16.81 7.32
C PRO A 154 15.48 -15.52 6.58
N LEU A 155 14.18 -15.23 6.45
CA LEU A 155 13.64 -14.07 5.76
C LEU A 155 13.71 -12.77 6.55
N LEU A 156 13.86 -12.84 7.87
CA LEU A 156 14.01 -11.65 8.72
C LEU A 156 15.17 -10.75 8.29
N LYS A 157 16.22 -11.34 7.69
CA LYS A 157 17.36 -10.58 7.14
C LYS A 157 16.94 -9.55 6.09
N TYR A 158 15.83 -9.79 5.38
CA TYR A 158 15.30 -8.90 4.33
C TYR A 158 14.13 -8.05 4.83
N MET A 159 13.33 -8.63 5.72
CA MET A 159 12.17 -7.95 6.30
C MET A 159 12.59 -6.81 7.23
N ILE A 160 13.69 -6.96 7.98
CA ILE A 160 14.15 -5.94 8.94
C ILE A 160 14.60 -4.65 8.23
N PRO A 161 15.50 -4.68 7.21
CA PRO A 161 15.88 -3.46 6.51
C PRO A 161 14.69 -2.77 5.82
N LEU A 162 13.81 -3.54 5.17
CA LEU A 162 12.64 -2.99 4.49
C LEU A 162 11.63 -2.39 5.47
N GLY A 163 11.33 -3.11 6.56
CA GLY A 163 10.46 -2.64 7.62
C GLY A 163 11.03 -1.42 8.35
N LEU A 164 12.36 -1.29 8.48
CA LEU A 164 12.99 -0.10 9.04
C LEU A 164 12.83 1.13 8.15
N VAL A 165 12.93 0.96 6.83
CA VAL A 165 12.70 2.06 5.88
C VAL A 165 11.25 2.55 5.98
N TYR A 166 10.28 1.63 5.95
CA TYR A 166 8.87 2.00 6.10
C TYR A 166 8.54 2.55 7.48
N PHE A 167 9.17 2.02 8.53
CA PHE A 167 9.07 2.59 9.87
C PHE A 167 9.53 4.06 9.86
N ALA A 168 10.72 4.34 9.34
CA ALA A 168 11.25 5.71 9.31
C ALA A 168 10.38 6.64 8.44
N GLU A 169 9.94 6.15 7.29
CA GLU A 169 9.07 6.88 6.37
C GLU A 169 7.75 7.31 7.05
N TYR A 170 7.02 6.37 7.64
CA TYR A 170 5.74 6.69 8.29
C TYR A 170 5.92 7.44 9.61
N PHE A 171 6.99 7.16 10.35
CA PHE A 171 7.29 7.88 11.58
C PHE A 171 7.57 9.37 11.31
N ILE A 172 8.34 9.68 10.25
CA ILE A 172 8.60 11.07 9.87
C ILE A 172 7.33 11.72 9.31
N ASN A 173 6.64 11.08 8.37
CA ASN A 173 5.53 11.70 7.64
C ASN A 173 4.25 11.85 8.49
N GLN A 174 3.86 10.80 9.22
CA GLN A 174 2.62 10.78 9.99
C GLN A 174 2.85 11.09 11.48
N GLY A 175 4.05 10.87 12.00
CA GLY A 175 4.36 11.08 13.43
C GLY A 175 5.02 12.42 13.75
N LEU A 176 6.00 12.86 12.94
CA LEU A 176 6.80 14.05 13.25
C LEU A 176 6.41 15.28 12.44
N MET A 177 5.97 15.12 11.19
CA MET A 177 5.71 16.26 10.31
C MET A 177 4.53 17.13 10.78
N GLU A 178 3.60 16.58 11.56
CA GLU A 178 2.54 17.36 12.22
C GLU A 178 3.11 18.41 13.20
N LEU A 179 4.24 18.11 13.85
CA LEU A 179 4.90 19.00 14.81
C LEU A 179 5.83 20.03 14.15
N LEU A 180 6.17 19.85 12.88
CA LEU A 180 7.15 20.67 12.19
C LEU A 180 6.53 21.98 11.71
N TYR A 181 6.71 23.04 12.50
CA TYR A 181 6.24 24.39 12.16
C TYR A 181 7.38 25.28 11.65
N PHE A 182 7.18 25.90 10.49
CA PHE A 182 8.12 26.86 9.93
C PHE A 182 7.58 28.29 10.04
N PRO A 183 8.08 29.11 10.99
CA PRO A 183 7.58 30.46 11.22
C PRO A 183 7.92 31.44 10.08
N ASN A 184 9.02 31.19 9.36
CA ASN A 184 9.52 32.08 8.30
C ASN A 184 8.67 32.09 7.01
N VAL A 185 7.69 31.19 6.90
CA VAL A 185 6.87 31.02 5.69
C VAL A 185 5.39 31.34 5.95
N ARG A 186 5.07 31.92 7.13
CA ARG A 186 3.70 32.17 7.60
C ARG A 186 2.89 33.03 6.65
N ASP A 187 3.54 33.95 5.94
CA ASP A 187 2.86 34.94 5.07
C ASP A 187 2.27 34.31 3.79
N TRP A 188 2.82 33.19 3.31
CA TRP A 188 2.29 32.47 2.14
C TRP A 188 1.68 31.10 2.50
N LEU A 189 2.19 30.41 3.53
CA LEU A 189 1.70 29.10 3.94
C LEU A 189 1.42 29.05 5.45
N PRO A 190 0.18 29.34 5.90
CA PRO A 190 -0.19 29.25 7.31
C PRO A 190 -0.18 27.80 7.80
N HIS A 191 0.00 27.61 9.12
CA HIS A 191 0.21 26.31 9.76
C HIS A 191 -0.80 25.22 9.35
N GLU A 192 -2.08 25.56 9.28
CA GLU A 192 -3.16 24.63 8.88
C GLU A 192 -3.04 24.12 7.42
N LYS A 193 -2.33 24.87 6.58
CA LYS A 193 -2.08 24.52 5.18
C LYS A 193 -0.73 23.80 5.00
N GLN A 194 0.26 24.08 5.86
CA GLN A 194 1.61 23.50 5.77
C GLN A 194 1.57 21.98 5.73
N TYR A 195 0.90 21.35 6.70
CA TYR A 195 0.80 19.88 6.76
C TYR A 195 0.19 19.26 5.48
N ARG A 196 -0.90 19.85 4.98
CA ARG A 196 -1.60 19.33 3.79
C ARG A 196 -0.72 19.42 2.54
N TRP A 197 -0.05 20.55 2.33
CA TRP A 197 0.79 20.77 1.15
C TRP A 197 2.11 20.01 1.22
N TYR A 198 2.68 19.81 2.40
CA TYR A 198 3.84 18.92 2.57
C TYR A 198 3.48 17.48 2.27
N GLN A 199 2.26 17.03 2.62
CA GLN A 199 1.80 15.70 2.22
C GLN A 199 1.67 15.57 0.70
N VAL A 200 1.26 16.62 -0.01
CA VAL A 200 1.23 16.63 -1.50
C VAL A 200 2.65 16.55 -2.06
N ASP A 201 3.57 17.36 -1.56
CA ASP A 201 4.97 17.37 -2.01
C ASP A 201 5.65 16.01 -1.78
N TYR A 202 5.44 15.41 -0.61
CA TYR A 202 5.90 14.06 -0.32
C TYR A 202 5.35 13.04 -1.33
N GLN A 203 4.05 13.08 -1.66
CA GLN A 203 3.46 12.17 -2.64
C GLN A 203 4.03 12.38 -4.05
N VAL A 204 4.32 13.62 -4.44
CA VAL A 204 5.00 13.93 -5.71
C VAL A 204 6.40 13.33 -5.71
N GLY A 205 7.14 13.47 -4.62
CA GLY A 205 8.44 12.83 -4.43
C GLY A 205 8.37 11.31 -4.55
N VAL A 206 7.39 10.65 -3.93
CA VAL A 206 7.16 9.21 -4.04
C VAL A 206 6.83 8.82 -5.49
N MET A 207 5.99 9.58 -6.19
CA MET A 207 5.66 9.30 -7.58
C MET A 207 6.86 9.43 -8.51
N ILE A 208 7.66 10.49 -8.35
CA ILE A 208 8.92 10.67 -9.10
C ILE A 208 9.87 9.52 -8.79
N SER A 209 10.05 9.18 -7.52
CA SER A 209 10.90 8.06 -7.08
C SER A 209 10.48 6.74 -7.74
N ARG A 210 9.20 6.34 -7.62
CA ARG A 210 8.67 5.09 -8.20
C ARG A 210 8.72 5.07 -9.73
N SER A 211 8.53 6.21 -10.38
CA SER A 211 8.59 6.33 -11.85
C SER A 211 10.04 6.34 -12.37
N SER A 212 10.98 6.90 -11.60
CA SER A 212 12.39 7.04 -11.97
C SER A 212 13.13 5.70 -12.04
N VAL A 213 12.66 4.66 -11.33
CA VAL A 213 13.26 3.31 -11.34
C VAL A 213 13.25 2.69 -12.75
N ASN A 214 12.29 3.07 -13.60
CA ASN A 214 12.22 2.59 -14.99
C ASN A 214 13.13 3.38 -15.96
N ILE A 215 13.59 4.58 -15.56
CA ILE A 215 14.40 5.48 -16.41
C ILE A 215 15.88 5.40 -16.02
N PHE A 216 16.20 5.35 -14.72
CA PHE A 216 17.56 5.28 -14.19
C PHE A 216 17.71 4.04 -13.30
N ARG A 217 18.21 2.94 -13.87
CA ARG A 217 18.61 1.76 -13.09
C ARG A 217 19.89 2.08 -12.32
N CYS A 218 19.77 2.49 -11.06
CA CYS A 218 20.92 2.65 -10.17
C CYS A 218 21.58 1.29 -9.87
N TYR A 219 22.78 1.08 -10.42
CA TYR A 219 23.56 -0.15 -10.26
C TYR A 219 24.17 -0.37 -8.85
N LYS A 220 23.94 0.53 -7.88
CA LYS A 220 24.33 0.31 -6.47
C LYS A 220 23.18 -0.14 -5.58
N LEU A 221 22.10 -0.68 -6.16
CA LEU A 221 21.08 -1.42 -5.43
C LEU A 221 21.50 -2.86 -5.12
N TRP A 222 22.66 -3.35 -5.58
CA TRP A 222 23.11 -4.77 -5.58
C TRP A 222 23.03 -5.50 -4.24
N ILE A 223 22.97 -4.81 -3.10
CA ILE A 223 22.69 -5.46 -1.81
C ILE A 223 21.28 -6.07 -1.74
N LEU A 224 20.29 -5.52 -2.44
CA LEU A 224 18.90 -6.01 -2.44
C LEU A 224 18.68 -7.17 -3.45
N PRO A 225 19.19 -7.14 -4.70
CA PRO A 225 19.04 -8.23 -5.68
C PRO A 225 19.98 -9.42 -5.49
N ILE A 226 21.21 -9.26 -4.93
CA ILE A 226 22.09 -10.41 -4.65
C ILE A 226 21.49 -11.34 -3.57
N LEU A 227 20.62 -10.78 -2.74
CA LEU A 227 19.89 -11.50 -1.70
C LEU A 227 18.57 -12.10 -2.18
N GLN A 228 18.19 -11.81 -3.42
CA GLN A 228 17.04 -12.38 -4.13
C GLN A 228 17.52 -13.58 -4.95
N ASP A 229 18.28 -14.47 -4.30
CA ASP A 229 18.62 -15.76 -4.87
C ASP A 229 17.35 -16.59 -5.03
N HIS A 230 17.32 -17.41 -6.08
CA HIS A 230 16.16 -18.04 -6.72
C HIS A 230 15.23 -18.85 -5.79
N GLU A 231 14.39 -18.17 -5.00
CA GLU A 231 13.22 -18.77 -4.35
C GLU A 231 11.97 -17.91 -4.57
N ASP A 232 10.85 -18.61 -4.76
CA ASP A 232 9.59 -18.17 -5.34
C ASP A 232 9.23 -16.70 -5.12
N LYS A 233 9.11 -15.95 -6.23
CA LYS A 233 8.69 -14.53 -6.24
C LYS A 233 7.41 -14.29 -5.46
N GLU A 234 6.51 -15.27 -5.39
CA GLU A 234 5.29 -15.25 -4.58
C GLU A 234 5.60 -15.11 -3.07
N PHE A 235 6.61 -15.83 -2.59
CA PHE A 235 7.01 -15.84 -1.19
C PHE A 235 7.72 -14.54 -0.80
N ALA A 236 8.60 -14.02 -1.67
CA ALA A 236 9.27 -12.75 -1.46
C ALA A 236 8.30 -11.54 -1.44
N MET A 237 7.29 -11.52 -2.32
CA MET A 237 6.29 -10.44 -2.36
C MET A 237 5.38 -10.44 -1.13
N GLY A 238 4.93 -11.61 -0.66
CA GLY A 238 4.11 -11.71 0.56
C GLY A 238 4.87 -11.29 1.82
N VAL A 239 6.17 -11.54 1.87
CA VAL A 239 7.04 -11.20 3.02
C VAL A 239 7.40 -9.72 3.05
N ALA A 240 7.55 -9.10 1.88
CA ALA A 240 7.73 -7.66 1.78
C ALA A 240 6.52 -6.89 2.33
N SER A 241 5.30 -7.32 1.97
CA SER A 241 4.05 -6.70 2.48
C SER A 241 3.87 -6.87 4.00
N LEU A 242 4.28 -8.03 4.54
CA LEU A 242 4.31 -8.25 6.00
C LEU A 242 5.32 -7.33 6.71
N GLY A 243 6.52 -7.17 6.15
CA GLY A 243 7.54 -6.26 6.69
C GLY A 243 7.10 -4.81 6.69
N ASP A 244 6.48 -4.37 5.59
CA ASP A 244 5.88 -3.03 5.47
C ASP A 244 4.82 -2.80 6.56
N SER A 245 3.83 -3.69 6.65
CA SER A 245 2.75 -3.59 7.64
C SER A 245 3.26 -3.53 9.08
N ILE A 246 4.28 -4.32 9.43
CA ILE A 246 4.90 -4.30 10.76
C ILE A 246 5.65 -2.99 11.00
N GLY A 247 6.40 -2.50 10.01
CA GLY A 247 7.11 -1.21 10.09
C GLY A 247 6.17 -0.04 10.34
N ILE A 248 5.07 0.04 9.57
CA ILE A 248 4.04 1.06 9.71
C ILE A 248 3.37 0.99 11.09
N ALA A 249 3.00 -0.21 11.55
CA ALA A 249 2.35 -0.39 12.85
C ALA A 249 3.27 0.06 14.01
N LEU A 250 4.55 -0.30 13.95
CA LEU A 250 5.55 0.14 14.94
C LEU A 250 5.74 1.66 14.91
N ALA A 251 5.75 2.27 13.73
CA ALA A 251 5.85 3.73 13.60
C ALA A 251 4.69 4.43 14.30
N GLY A 252 3.46 3.94 14.14
CA GLY A 252 2.28 4.49 14.85
C GLY A 252 2.38 4.35 16.37
N ILE A 253 2.85 3.21 16.87
CA ILE A 253 3.03 2.98 18.32
C ILE A 253 4.09 3.92 18.92
N VAL A 254 5.21 4.12 18.21
CA VAL A 254 6.33 4.94 18.68
C VAL A 254 6.06 6.44 18.50
N ALA A 255 5.25 6.84 17.51
CA ALA A 255 4.92 8.24 17.26
C ALA A 255 4.24 8.92 18.46
N LEU A 256 3.29 8.24 19.11
CA LEU A 256 2.53 8.80 20.25
C LEU A 256 3.42 9.22 21.45
N PRO A 257 4.26 8.34 22.04
CA PRO A 257 5.11 8.74 23.16
C PRO A 257 6.17 9.76 22.76
N VAL A 258 6.68 9.71 21.53
CA VAL A 258 7.65 10.68 21.03
C VAL A 258 7.01 12.05 20.86
N HIS A 259 5.78 12.11 20.34
CA HIS A 259 5.02 13.34 20.23
C HIS A 259 4.84 14.01 21.61
N ASP A 260 4.43 13.25 22.62
CA ASP A 260 4.29 13.77 23.98
C ASP A 260 5.63 14.29 24.55
N ALA A 261 6.73 13.58 24.31
CA ALA A 261 8.06 14.01 24.75
C ALA A 261 8.53 15.30 24.07
N LEU A 262 8.29 15.43 22.75
CA LEU A 262 8.63 16.64 21.98
C LEU A 262 7.81 17.85 22.43
N CYS A 263 6.51 17.68 22.63
CA CYS A 263 5.62 18.73 23.15
C CYS A 263 6.05 19.22 24.54
N GLN A 264 6.47 18.32 25.42
CA GLN A 264 7.00 18.70 26.73
C GLN A 264 8.27 19.55 26.59
N MET A 265 9.22 19.19 25.72
CA MET A 265 10.45 19.96 25.52
C MET A 265 10.22 21.38 24.96
N GLN A 266 9.23 21.56 24.08
CA GLN A 266 8.86 22.88 23.55
C GLN A 266 8.26 23.80 24.64
N SER A 267 7.49 23.24 25.57
CA SER A 267 6.94 24.01 26.70
C SER A 267 8.01 24.52 27.67
N PHE A 268 9.19 23.89 27.72
CA PHE A 268 10.32 24.33 28.56
C PHE A 268 11.20 25.40 27.89
N THR A 269 11.03 25.65 26.59
CA THR A 269 11.88 26.57 25.80
C THR A 269 11.15 27.83 25.32
N SER A 270 9.87 28.00 25.69
CA SER A 270 9.07 29.22 25.49
C SER A 270 8.92 29.98 26.79
#